data_AF-A0A377FR09-F1
#
_entry.id   AF-A0A377FR09-F1
#
_cell.length_a   1.000
_cell.length_b   1.000
_cell.length_c   1.000
_cell.angle_alpha   90.00
_cell.angle_beta   90.00
_cell.angle_gamma   90.00
#
_symmetry.space_group_name_H-M   'P 1'
#
loop_
_entity.id
_entity.type
_entity.pdbx_description
1 polymer ?
#
loop_
_entity_poly.entity_id
_entity_poly.type
_entity_poly.pdbx_seq_one_letter_code
_entity_poly.pdbx_strand_id
1 'polypeptide(L)'
;MGHTFIPFILVLISFTLTYWLYRTFIRQWTIQRALRQELQRIDALLRRHEHNPAKQFELLDPVYRSVLFRVHPKLKMERGKLEEFVSEELNRLIKSKRSSLWSSVTVFGRGMLTVLMLGIGMASGYVAYTETDLTARFGPVAVESEAMPLLGETYALPSQIASPEELGMALAYHMSRFDETFSIRYIGKTKDFEETMDAAWDWLEANHIYVFRLSRGGESQYRDHGGYVDLDMKLTYDMTTEEAHQIAARVERIVQEMPIGLNDFEKVKYVNDFVVLNTAYNLESAASPYTPYSILFNGEGVCEGYALTTLLLLEAAGVETRYISGEVETGLHAWNLVKLDGEWYHLDTTWNDPVPNQPGKVGYDYFLVSDATLRADHTWEEGKYPVTAMANYQ
;
A
#
# COMPACT_ATOMS: atom_id res chain seq x y z
N MET A 1 1.08 48.96 8.69
CA MET A 1 1.91 48.55 7.53
C MET A 1 2.61 47.20 7.79
N GLY A 2 1.91 46.19 8.32
CA GLY A 2 2.53 44.91 8.73
C GLY A 2 1.96 43.64 8.08
N HIS A 3 0.87 43.73 7.31
CA HIS A 3 0.13 42.55 6.83
C HIS A 3 0.46 42.09 5.41
N THR A 4 1.39 42.73 4.72
CA THR A 4 1.79 42.36 3.34
C THR A 4 3.10 41.56 3.26
N PHE A 5 3.79 41.34 4.39
CA PHE A 5 5.10 40.66 4.41
C PHE A 5 5.02 39.12 4.43
N ILE A 6 3.96 38.55 5.00
CA ILE A 6 3.79 37.09 5.18
C ILE A 6 3.61 36.34 3.84
N PRO A 7 2.77 36.78 2.89
CA PRO A 7 2.61 36.06 1.62
C PRO A 7 3.88 36.08 0.76
N PHE A 8 4.73 37.11 0.90
CA PHE A 8 6.00 37.21 0.17
C PHE A 8 7.03 36.19 0.65
N ILE A 9 7.03 35.86 1.95
CA ILE A 9 7.94 34.87 2.56
C ILE A 9 7.55 33.45 2.12
N LEU A 10 6.26 33.13 2.06
CA LEU A 10 5.76 31.81 1.62
C LEU A 10 6.08 31.55 0.14
N VAL A 11 5.96 32.56 -0.71
CA VAL A 11 6.35 32.47 -2.13
C VAL A 11 7.86 32.25 -2.26
N LEU A 12 8.69 32.94 -1.47
CA LEU A 12 10.14 32.72 -1.47
C LEU A 12 10.53 31.31 -1.00
N ILE A 13 9.87 30.78 0.02
CA ILE A 13 10.09 29.41 0.52
C ILE A 13 9.69 28.37 -0.53
N SER A 14 8.55 28.56 -1.20
CA SER A 14 8.13 27.69 -2.30
C SER A 14 9.11 27.70 -3.48
N PHE A 15 9.60 28.89 -3.87
CA PHE A 15 10.61 29.02 -4.93
C PHE A 15 11.95 28.37 -4.56
N THR A 16 12.40 28.52 -3.31
CA THR A 16 13.66 27.93 -2.85
C THR A 16 13.58 26.41 -2.74
N LEU A 17 12.46 25.87 -2.25
CA LEU A 17 12.20 24.42 -2.21
C LEU A 17 12.11 23.82 -3.61
N THR A 18 11.37 24.48 -4.52
CA THR A 18 11.23 24.06 -5.93
C THR A 18 12.58 24.10 -6.64
N TYR A 19 13.38 25.16 -6.43
CA TYR A 19 14.73 25.27 -6.97
C TYR A 19 15.66 24.18 -6.42
N TRP A 20 15.53 23.84 -5.14
CA TRP A 20 16.31 22.77 -4.51
C TRP A 20 15.94 21.39 -5.09
N LEU A 21 14.65 21.07 -5.21
CA LEU A 21 14.14 19.84 -5.83
C LEU A 21 14.54 19.72 -7.31
N TYR A 22 14.49 20.83 -8.05
CA TYR A 22 14.95 20.88 -9.42
C TYR A 22 16.45 20.58 -9.53
N ARG A 23 17.28 21.16 -8.65
CA ARG A 23 18.73 20.90 -8.66
C ARG A 23 19.08 19.48 -8.25
N THR A 24 18.37 18.87 -7.30
CA THR A 24 18.60 17.47 -6.92
C THR A 24 18.20 16.53 -8.05
N PHE A 25 17.08 16.80 -8.74
CA PHE A 25 16.68 16.08 -9.95
C PHE A 25 17.74 16.14 -11.06
N ILE A 26 18.22 17.34 -11.42
CA ILE A 26 19.24 17.51 -12.48
C ILE A 26 20.53 16.75 -12.13
N ARG A 27 20.94 16.74 -10.86
CA ARG A 27 22.10 15.98 -10.38
C ARG A 27 21.93 14.48 -10.59
N GLN A 28 20.83 13.91 -10.08
CA GLN A 28 20.54 12.47 -10.19
C GLN A 28 20.42 12.02 -11.65
N TRP A 29 19.70 12.78 -12.46
CA TRP A 29 19.51 12.49 -13.87
C TRP A 29 20.83 12.51 -14.66
N THR A 30 21.70 13.48 -14.40
CA THR A 30 23.00 13.61 -15.08
C THR A 30 23.90 12.41 -14.77
N ILE A 31 23.94 11.96 -13.52
CA ILE A 31 24.73 10.81 -13.07
C ILE A 31 24.21 9.50 -13.69
N GLN A 32 22.90 9.24 -13.58
CA GLN A 32 22.28 8.03 -14.11
C GLN A 32 22.43 7.92 -15.63
N ARG A 33 22.24 9.03 -16.36
CA ARG A 33 22.43 9.05 -17.80
C ARG A 33 23.86 8.71 -18.20
N ALA A 34 24.85 9.26 -17.48
CA ALA A 34 26.26 8.98 -17.74
C ALA A 34 26.63 7.52 -17.43
N LEU A 35 26.16 6.97 -16.31
CA LEU A 35 26.38 5.57 -15.93
C LEU A 35 25.82 4.60 -16.96
N ARG A 36 24.57 4.80 -17.41
CA ARG A 36 23.96 3.93 -18.41
C ARG A 36 24.68 4.00 -19.76
N GLN A 37 25.11 5.18 -20.19
CA GLN A 37 25.85 5.32 -21.45
C GLN A 37 27.18 4.57 -21.43
N GLU A 38 27.89 4.56 -20.30
CA GLU A 38 29.16 3.82 -20.17
C GLU A 38 28.92 2.32 -19.96
N LEU A 39 27.93 1.92 -19.15
CA LEU A 39 27.56 0.52 -18.94
C LEU A 39 27.12 -0.16 -20.25
N GLN A 40 26.38 0.55 -21.11
CA GLN A 40 25.98 0.03 -22.42
C GLN A 40 27.18 -0.35 -23.31
N ARG A 41 28.33 0.30 -23.16
CA ARG A 41 29.53 -0.01 -23.95
C ARG A 41 30.20 -1.30 -23.52
N ILE A 42 30.02 -1.70 -22.27
CA ILE A 42 30.66 -2.89 -21.69
C ILE A 42 29.66 -4.01 -21.35
N ASP A 43 28.35 -3.83 -21.58
CA ASP A 43 27.29 -4.81 -21.25
C ASP A 43 27.60 -6.20 -21.80
N ALA A 44 28.06 -6.30 -23.04
CA ALA A 44 28.45 -7.58 -23.64
C ALA A 44 29.64 -8.25 -22.93
N LEU A 45 30.60 -7.47 -22.40
CA LEU A 45 31.75 -7.97 -21.65
C LEU A 45 31.36 -8.37 -20.23
N LEU A 46 30.45 -7.63 -19.59
CA LEU A 46 29.90 -7.93 -18.27
C LEU A 46 29.12 -9.26 -18.28
N ARG A 47 28.30 -9.49 -19.31
CA ARG A 47 27.55 -10.75 -19.49
C ARG A 47 28.47 -11.95 -19.72
N ARG A 48 29.57 -11.79 -20.46
CA ARG A 48 30.54 -12.88 -20.67
C ARG A 48 31.26 -13.31 -19.40
N HIS A 49 31.31 -12.46 -18.38
CA HIS A 49 31.99 -12.72 -17.12
C HIS A 49 31.00 -12.74 -15.94
N GLU A 50 29.74 -13.10 -16.18
CA GLU A 50 28.67 -13.11 -15.17
C GLU A 50 28.99 -13.98 -13.94
N HIS A 51 29.78 -15.03 -14.13
CA HIS A 51 30.22 -15.93 -13.05
C HIS A 51 31.63 -15.61 -12.50
N ASN A 52 32.24 -14.47 -12.85
CA ASN A 52 33.55 -14.05 -12.34
C ASN A 52 33.50 -12.62 -11.75
N PRO A 53 33.16 -12.50 -10.45
CA PRO A 53 32.99 -11.21 -9.78
C PRO A 53 34.24 -10.32 -9.80
N ALA A 54 35.44 -10.92 -9.70
CA ALA A 54 36.70 -10.17 -9.75
C ALA A 54 36.90 -9.51 -11.13
N LYS A 55 36.57 -10.22 -12.20
CA LYS A 55 36.65 -9.68 -13.57
C LYS A 55 35.58 -8.62 -13.84
N GLN A 56 34.38 -8.76 -13.27
CA GLN A 56 33.35 -7.73 -13.36
C GLN A 56 33.79 -6.45 -12.65
N PHE A 57 34.40 -6.55 -11.46
CA PHE A 57 34.93 -5.39 -10.75
C PHE A 57 36.01 -4.65 -11.57
N GLU A 58 36.95 -5.37 -12.18
CA GLU A 58 37.96 -4.79 -13.09
C GLU A 58 37.34 -4.06 -14.29
N LEU A 59 36.21 -4.53 -14.83
CA LEU A 59 35.50 -3.91 -15.96
C LEU A 59 34.71 -2.67 -15.55
N LEU A 60 34.31 -2.57 -14.28
CA LEU A 60 33.46 -1.50 -13.75
C LEU A 60 34.25 -0.30 -13.22
N ASP A 61 35.49 -0.50 -12.75
CA ASP A 61 36.37 0.59 -12.26
C ASP A 61 36.61 1.69 -13.32
N PRO A 62 36.87 1.39 -14.61
CA PRO A 62 36.97 2.41 -15.65
C PRO A 62 35.66 3.18 -15.89
N VAL A 63 34.50 2.51 -15.76
CA VAL A 63 33.17 3.14 -15.90
C VAL A 63 32.92 4.12 -14.77
N TYR A 64 33.17 3.69 -13.53
CA TYR A 64 33.09 4.52 -12.33
C TYR A 64 33.95 5.79 -12.47
N ARG A 65 35.24 5.64 -12.82
CA ARG A 65 36.18 6.77 -12.97
C ARG A 65 35.80 7.71 -14.12
N SER A 66 35.36 7.17 -15.26
CA SER A 66 34.93 7.94 -16.43
C SER A 66 33.70 8.80 -16.12
N VAL A 67 32.72 8.24 -15.42
CA VAL A 67 31.51 8.96 -15.01
C VAL A 67 31.85 10.05 -14.00
N LEU A 68 32.66 9.74 -12.98
CA LEU A 68 33.11 10.74 -12.01
C LEU A 68 33.80 11.91 -12.69
N PHE A 69 34.78 11.65 -13.56
CA PHE A 69 35.51 12.69 -14.28
C PHE A 69 34.60 13.56 -15.16
N ARG A 70 33.61 12.96 -15.84
CA ARG A 70 32.72 13.67 -16.77
C ARG A 70 31.63 14.48 -16.07
N VAL A 71 31.17 14.01 -14.91
CA VAL A 71 30.02 14.58 -14.20
C VAL A 71 30.45 15.56 -13.12
N HIS A 72 31.59 15.35 -12.46
CA HIS A 72 32.13 16.24 -11.42
C HIS A 72 32.23 17.72 -11.82
N PRO A 73 32.76 18.12 -13.00
CA PRO A 73 32.82 19.54 -13.37
C PRO A 73 31.44 20.14 -13.71
N LYS A 74 30.43 19.31 -14.00
CA LYS A 74 29.07 19.75 -14.36
C LYS A 74 28.19 19.92 -13.13
N LEU A 75 28.52 19.26 -12.03
CA LEU A 75 27.75 19.28 -10.79
C LEU A 75 28.54 20.03 -9.70
N LYS A 76 27.96 21.11 -9.16
CA LYS A 76 28.49 21.77 -7.94
C LYS A 76 28.22 20.87 -6.73
N MET A 77 28.97 19.77 -6.59
CA MET A 77 28.83 18.78 -5.53
C MET A 77 30.20 18.45 -4.96
N GLU A 78 30.23 18.15 -3.65
CA GLU A 78 31.45 17.73 -2.97
C GLU A 78 31.90 16.36 -3.49
N ARG A 79 33.21 16.19 -3.72
CA ARG A 79 33.76 15.03 -4.41
C ARG A 79 33.41 13.71 -3.71
N GLY A 80 33.51 13.65 -2.38
CA GLY A 80 33.16 12.44 -1.61
C GLY A 80 31.69 12.04 -1.77
N LYS A 81 30.76 13.00 -1.73
CA LYS A 81 29.32 12.74 -1.95
C LYS A 81 29.01 12.28 -3.37
N LEU A 82 29.79 12.73 -4.36
CA LEU A 82 29.66 12.26 -5.73
C LEU A 82 30.17 10.81 -5.87
N GLU A 83 31.29 10.49 -5.24
CA GLU A 83 31.88 9.15 -5.24
C GLU A 83 30.95 8.10 -4.61
N GLU A 84 30.30 8.45 -3.49
CA GLU A 84 29.30 7.63 -2.80
C GLU A 84 28.07 7.38 -3.70
N PHE A 85 27.46 8.45 -4.22
CA PHE A 85 26.26 8.35 -5.04
C PHE A 85 26.49 7.56 -6.35
N VAL A 86 27.64 7.77 -7.01
CA VAL A 86 27.99 7.03 -8.22
C VAL A 86 28.19 5.54 -7.90
N SER A 87 28.78 5.21 -6.75
CA SER A 87 29.00 3.83 -6.31
C SER A 87 27.68 3.09 -6.02
N GLU A 88 26.78 3.69 -5.25
CA GLU A 88 25.48 3.11 -4.93
C GLU A 88 24.64 2.86 -6.18
N GLU A 89 24.59 3.86 -7.07
CA GLU A 89 23.81 3.77 -8.31
C GLU A 89 24.39 2.73 -9.26
N LEU A 90 25.72 2.65 -9.38
CA LEU A 90 26.39 1.62 -10.18
C LEU A 90 26.05 0.21 -9.66
N ASN A 91 26.17 0.00 -8.34
CA ASN A 91 25.84 -1.28 -7.70
C ASN A 91 24.37 -1.68 -7.93
N ARG A 92 23.45 -0.72 -7.83
CA ARG A 92 22.02 -0.93 -8.08
C ARG A 92 21.73 -1.33 -9.53
N LEU A 93 22.39 -0.68 -10.49
CA LEU A 93 22.21 -0.94 -11.93
C LEU A 93 22.81 -2.29 -12.37
N ILE A 94 23.82 -2.79 -11.66
CA ILE A 94 24.44 -4.10 -11.96
C ILE A 94 23.62 -5.25 -11.38
N LYS A 95 23.10 -5.11 -10.15
CA LYS A 95 22.38 -6.20 -9.46
C LYS A 95 21.02 -6.55 -10.08
N SER A 96 20.43 -5.70 -10.92
CA SER A 96 19.09 -5.93 -11.47
C SER A 96 18.84 -5.17 -12.78
N LYS A 97 18.59 -5.90 -13.88
CA LYS A 97 18.12 -5.31 -15.15
C LYS A 97 16.76 -4.62 -15.02
N ARG A 98 15.94 -5.00 -14.03
CA ARG A 98 14.63 -4.38 -13.73
C ARG A 98 14.80 -3.05 -12.98
N SER A 99 15.79 -2.88 -12.10
CA SER A 99 16.02 -1.62 -11.35
C SER A 99 16.37 -0.43 -12.25
N SER A 100 17.01 -0.72 -13.39
CA SER A 100 17.35 0.22 -14.46
C SER A 100 16.10 0.87 -15.13
N LEU A 101 15.01 0.13 -15.28
CA LEU A 101 13.77 0.67 -15.85
C LEU A 101 13.03 1.54 -14.82
N TRP A 102 12.92 1.06 -13.58
CA TRP A 102 12.22 1.74 -12.48
C TRP A 102 12.84 3.09 -12.08
N SER A 103 14.17 3.24 -12.13
CA SER A 103 14.79 4.53 -11.81
C SER A 103 14.43 5.63 -12.82
N SER A 104 14.17 5.24 -14.08
CA SER A 104 13.76 6.18 -15.15
C SER A 104 12.36 6.74 -14.89
N VAL A 105 11.44 5.90 -14.42
CA VAL A 105 10.04 6.23 -14.12
C VAL A 105 9.95 7.15 -12.90
N THR A 106 10.70 6.86 -11.84
CA THR A 106 10.75 7.70 -10.62
C THR A 106 11.34 9.09 -10.87
N VAL A 107 12.31 9.19 -11.80
CA VAL A 107 12.97 10.46 -12.15
C VAL A 107 12.04 11.27 -13.05
N PHE A 108 11.42 10.66 -14.08
CA PHE A 108 10.44 11.34 -14.93
C PHE A 108 9.22 11.86 -14.16
N GLY A 109 8.70 11.07 -13.20
CA GLY A 109 7.58 11.47 -12.35
C GLY A 109 7.88 12.70 -11.49
N ARG A 110 9.09 12.80 -10.92
CA ARG A 110 9.53 13.97 -10.14
C ARG A 110 9.73 15.22 -11.01
N GLY A 111 10.17 15.07 -12.26
CA GLY A 111 10.27 16.18 -13.21
C GLY A 111 8.89 16.75 -13.61
N MET A 112 7.91 15.87 -13.82
CA MET A 112 6.53 16.26 -14.14
C MET A 112 5.83 16.96 -12.96
N LEU A 113 6.06 16.48 -11.73
CA LEU A 113 5.60 17.10 -10.49
C LEU A 113 6.11 18.54 -10.33
N THR A 114 7.37 18.81 -10.71
CA THR A 114 7.99 20.13 -10.59
C THR A 114 7.39 21.15 -11.57
N VAL A 115 7.06 20.71 -12.80
CA VAL A 115 6.40 21.55 -13.81
C VAL A 115 4.94 21.81 -13.43
N LEU A 116 4.25 20.83 -12.85
CA LEU A 116 2.89 20.98 -12.30
C LEU A 116 2.85 21.97 -11.12
N MET A 117 3.83 21.91 -10.19
CA MET A 117 3.89 22.85 -9.07
C MET A 117 4.18 24.31 -9.49
N LEU A 118 4.94 24.54 -10.56
CA LEU A 118 5.11 25.87 -11.16
C LEU A 118 3.83 26.42 -11.78
N GLY A 119 2.98 25.56 -12.34
CA GLY A 119 1.66 25.93 -12.86
C GLY A 119 0.66 26.30 -11.75
N ILE A 120 0.69 25.55 -10.64
CA ILE A 120 -0.18 25.78 -9.48
C ILE A 120 0.17 27.09 -8.74
N GLY A 121 1.44 27.49 -8.72
CA GLY A 121 1.89 28.77 -8.16
C GLY A 121 1.36 30.02 -8.88
N MET A 122 1.08 29.93 -10.19
CA MET A 122 0.47 31.03 -10.96
C MET A 122 -1.05 31.10 -10.75
N ALA A 123 -1.72 29.97 -10.55
CA ALA A 123 -3.16 29.90 -10.31
C ALA A 123 -3.54 30.36 -8.88
N SER A 124 -2.70 30.06 -7.88
CA SER A 124 -2.93 30.43 -6.47
C SER A 124 -2.82 31.93 -6.19
N GLY A 125 -2.08 32.68 -7.01
CA GLY A 125 -2.05 34.14 -6.95
C GLY A 125 -3.35 34.82 -7.40
N TYR A 126 -4.18 34.13 -8.19
CA TYR A 126 -5.46 34.66 -8.69
C TYR A 126 -6.61 34.41 -7.72
N VAL A 127 -6.57 33.30 -6.97
CA VAL A 127 -7.62 32.88 -6.03
C VAL A 127 -7.62 33.69 -4.72
N ALA A 128 -6.47 34.23 -4.30
CA ALA A 128 -6.37 35.06 -3.10
C ALA A 128 -7.11 36.41 -3.18
N TYR A 129 -7.57 36.84 -4.36
CA TYR A 129 -8.30 38.11 -4.55
C TYR A 129 -9.81 37.99 -4.27
N THR A 130 -10.35 36.76 -4.22
CA THR A 130 -11.81 36.54 -4.17
C THR A 130 -12.35 36.05 -2.81
N GLU A 131 -11.50 35.74 -1.82
CA GLU A 131 -11.93 35.18 -0.52
C GLU A 131 -12.25 36.23 0.55
N THR A 132 -13.03 37.26 0.24
CA THR A 132 -13.61 38.14 1.29
C THR A 132 -15.14 38.00 1.44
N ASP A 133 -15.78 37.10 0.69
CA ASP A 133 -17.25 37.02 0.61
C ASP A 133 -17.84 35.63 0.93
N LEU A 134 -17.01 34.63 1.30
CA LEU A 134 -17.47 33.24 1.49
C LEU A 134 -17.58 32.80 2.96
N THR A 135 -16.88 33.47 3.88
CA THR A 135 -16.92 33.17 5.32
C THR A 135 -18.22 33.59 6.02
N ALA A 136 -19.12 34.31 5.34
CA ALA A 136 -20.44 34.67 5.86
C ALA A 136 -21.55 33.65 5.51
N ARG A 137 -21.25 32.61 4.71
CA ARG A 137 -22.30 31.74 4.11
C ARG A 137 -22.24 30.25 4.45
N PHE A 138 -21.18 29.77 5.12
CA PHE A 138 -21.04 28.35 5.47
C PHE A 138 -20.47 28.18 6.90
N GLY A 139 -21.36 28.18 7.90
CA GLY A 139 -21.14 27.43 9.14
C GLY A 139 -21.30 25.92 8.89
N PRO A 140 -20.92 25.04 9.83
CA PRO A 140 -20.82 23.61 9.55
C PRO A 140 -22.21 23.04 9.28
N VAL A 141 -22.40 22.56 8.05
CA VAL A 141 -23.51 21.68 7.70
C VAL A 141 -22.93 20.28 7.75
N ALA A 142 -23.40 19.48 8.71
CA ALA A 142 -23.22 18.03 8.65
C ALA A 142 -23.93 17.54 7.38
N VAL A 143 -23.16 17.16 6.37
CA VAL A 143 -23.68 16.39 5.26
C VAL A 143 -23.61 14.94 5.72
N GLU A 144 -24.78 14.36 5.95
CA GLU A 144 -24.96 12.91 6.10
C GLU A 144 -24.44 12.27 4.81
N SER A 145 -23.19 11.83 4.83
CA SER A 145 -22.68 10.85 3.88
C SER A 145 -23.24 9.52 4.33
N GLU A 146 -24.14 8.93 3.53
CA GLU A 146 -24.57 7.55 3.69
C GLU A 146 -23.32 6.66 3.52
N ALA A 147 -22.59 6.44 4.60
CA ALA A 147 -21.58 5.40 4.68
C ALA A 147 -22.34 4.07 4.59
N MET A 148 -22.40 3.49 3.39
CA MET A 148 -22.91 2.13 3.25
C MET A 148 -21.94 1.20 3.98
N PRO A 149 -22.45 0.37 4.89
CA PRO A 149 -21.60 -0.50 5.68
C PRO A 149 -20.94 -1.53 4.76
N LEU A 150 -19.61 -1.61 4.82
CA LEU A 150 -18.90 -2.70 4.17
C LEU A 150 -19.21 -3.96 4.98
N LEU A 151 -19.96 -4.90 4.39
CA LEU A 151 -20.44 -6.13 5.06
C LEU A 151 -21.28 -5.91 6.33
N GLY A 152 -22.03 -4.81 6.43
CA GLY A 152 -22.90 -4.57 7.59
C GLY A 152 -22.23 -3.86 8.77
N GLU A 153 -20.92 -3.56 8.69
CA GLU A 153 -20.25 -2.71 9.67
C GLU A 153 -20.51 -1.22 9.42
N THR A 154 -21.26 -0.59 10.31
CA THR A 154 -21.37 0.87 10.35
C THR A 154 -20.24 1.44 11.19
N TYR A 155 -19.26 2.05 10.52
CA TYR A 155 -18.25 2.84 11.21
C TYR A 155 -18.90 4.14 11.66
N ALA A 156 -19.15 4.28 12.96
CA ALA A 156 -19.64 5.52 13.55
C ALA A 156 -18.46 6.30 14.14
N LEU A 157 -18.35 7.58 13.80
CA LEU A 157 -17.37 8.45 14.43
C LEU A 157 -17.72 8.61 15.93
N PRO A 158 -16.83 8.25 16.87
CA PRO A 158 -17.10 8.43 18.29
C PRO A 158 -17.37 9.91 18.64
N SER A 159 -18.33 10.14 19.54
CA SER A 159 -18.67 11.51 19.98
C SER A 159 -17.52 12.22 20.70
N GLN A 160 -16.61 11.44 21.29
CA GLN A 160 -15.35 11.86 21.90
C GLN A 160 -14.31 10.79 21.62
N ILE A 161 -13.06 11.20 21.47
CA ILE A 161 -11.94 10.31 21.14
C ILE A 161 -10.91 10.48 22.24
N ALA A 162 -10.96 9.63 23.26
CA ALA A 162 -10.20 9.76 24.51
C ALA A 162 -9.38 8.51 24.86
N SER A 163 -9.46 7.47 24.04
CA SER A 163 -8.74 6.20 24.19
C SER A 163 -8.14 5.73 22.84
N PRO A 164 -7.14 4.84 22.86
CA PRO A 164 -6.61 4.24 21.63
C PRO A 164 -7.68 3.54 20.79
N GLU A 165 -8.62 2.84 21.43
CA GLU A 165 -9.75 2.18 20.77
C GLU A 165 -10.64 3.19 20.03
N GLU A 166 -11.07 4.26 20.69
CA GLU A 166 -11.88 5.30 20.04
C GLU A 166 -11.10 6.01 18.92
N LEU A 167 -9.78 6.14 19.05
CA LEU A 167 -8.92 6.66 17.99
C LEU A 167 -8.88 5.69 16.80
N GLY A 168 -8.76 4.39 17.05
CA GLY A 168 -8.86 3.34 16.04
C GLY A 168 -10.21 3.33 15.33
N MET A 169 -11.32 3.49 16.07
CA MET A 169 -12.67 3.63 15.50
C MET A 169 -12.79 4.87 14.61
N ALA A 170 -12.19 6.00 15.02
CA ALA A 170 -12.17 7.20 14.19
C ALA A 170 -11.34 7.02 12.92
N LEU A 171 -10.19 6.33 13.00
CA LEU A 171 -9.41 5.94 11.81
C LEU A 171 -10.24 5.05 10.88
N ALA A 172 -10.90 4.02 11.42
CA ALA A 172 -11.79 3.13 10.66
C ALA A 172 -12.91 3.91 9.95
N TYR A 173 -13.51 4.90 10.63
CA TYR A 173 -14.53 5.77 10.05
C TYR A 173 -14.04 6.56 8.84
N HIS A 174 -12.83 7.12 8.90
CA HIS A 174 -12.26 7.87 7.78
C HIS A 174 -11.80 6.95 6.65
N MET A 175 -11.13 5.85 7.00
CA MET A 175 -10.57 4.92 6.03
C MET A 175 -11.63 4.11 5.29
N SER A 176 -12.74 3.74 5.94
CA SER A 176 -13.87 3.05 5.27
C SER A 176 -14.55 3.91 4.21
N ARG A 177 -14.43 5.23 4.31
CA ARG A 177 -14.93 6.20 3.33
C ARG A 177 -13.86 6.64 2.32
N PHE A 178 -12.65 6.09 2.42
CA PHE A 178 -11.50 6.45 1.59
C PHE A 178 -11.13 7.93 1.68
N ASP A 179 -11.32 8.55 2.85
CA ASP A 179 -10.85 9.91 3.06
C ASP A 179 -9.32 9.95 2.92
N GLU A 180 -8.83 10.71 1.94
CA GLU A 180 -7.40 10.88 1.72
C GLU A 180 -6.78 11.90 2.70
N THR A 181 -7.57 12.83 3.24
CA THR A 181 -7.08 13.86 4.18
C THR A 181 -8.15 14.18 5.20
N PHE A 182 -7.82 14.05 6.48
CA PHE A 182 -8.72 14.30 7.58
C PHE A 182 -7.96 14.65 8.86
N SER A 183 -8.67 15.26 9.82
CA SER A 183 -8.10 15.60 11.12
C SER A 183 -8.93 14.98 12.24
N ILE A 184 -8.26 14.43 13.24
CA ILE A 184 -8.85 13.85 14.44
C ILE A 184 -8.37 14.64 15.66
N ARG A 185 -9.30 15.02 16.53
CA ARG A 185 -8.96 15.58 17.85
C ARG A 185 -9.04 14.48 18.90
N TYR A 186 -7.90 14.15 19.49
CA TYR A 186 -7.78 13.22 20.61
C TYR A 186 -7.70 13.99 21.93
N ILE A 187 -8.61 13.71 22.87
CA ILE A 187 -8.71 14.39 24.17
C ILE A 187 -8.28 13.51 25.36
N GLY A 188 -7.71 12.33 25.07
CA GLY A 188 -7.26 11.37 26.08
C GLY A 188 -5.92 11.73 26.70
N LYS A 189 -5.29 10.76 27.37
CA LYS A 189 -3.95 10.94 27.94
C LYS A 189 -2.93 11.17 26.81
N THR A 190 -2.26 12.32 26.80
CA THR A 190 -1.40 12.77 25.70
C THR A 190 0.09 12.51 25.91
N LYS A 191 0.51 12.11 27.12
CA LYS A 191 1.92 12.04 27.53
C LYS A 191 2.77 11.18 26.58
N ASP A 192 2.16 10.13 26.02
CA ASP A 192 2.79 9.19 25.10
C ASP A 192 1.84 8.96 23.90
N PHE A 193 1.57 10.03 23.14
CA PHE A 193 0.62 9.97 22.00
C PHE A 193 1.08 9.03 20.88
N GLU A 194 2.39 8.83 20.70
CA GLU A 194 2.93 7.83 19.76
C GLU A 194 2.49 6.41 20.16
N GLU A 195 2.61 6.02 21.44
CA GLU A 195 2.12 4.72 21.94
C GLU A 195 0.59 4.59 21.81
N THR A 196 -0.14 5.70 21.98
CA THR A 196 -1.59 5.74 21.76
C THR A 196 -1.92 5.49 20.28
N MET A 197 -1.13 6.05 19.37
CA MET A 197 -1.27 5.85 17.93
C MET A 197 -0.98 4.40 17.55
N ASP A 198 0.11 3.82 18.05
CA ASP A 198 0.45 2.41 17.80
C ASP A 198 -0.67 1.49 18.26
N ALA A 199 -1.18 1.67 19.47
CA ALA A 199 -2.31 0.90 19.99
C ALA A 199 -3.62 1.11 19.19
N ALA A 200 -3.82 2.29 18.59
CA ALA A 200 -4.97 2.56 17.71
C ALA A 200 -4.83 1.82 16.37
N TRP A 201 -3.62 1.76 15.80
CA TRP A 201 -3.33 0.96 14.61
C TRP A 201 -3.46 -0.53 14.87
N ASP A 202 -2.95 -1.03 16.01
CA ASP A 202 -3.11 -2.43 16.43
C ASP A 202 -4.58 -2.80 16.58
N TRP A 203 -5.38 -1.92 17.21
CA TRP A 203 -6.82 -2.11 17.31
C TRP A 203 -7.48 -2.13 15.93
N LEU A 204 -7.09 -1.23 15.03
CA LEU A 204 -7.63 -1.17 13.68
C LEU A 204 -7.28 -2.42 12.86
N GLU A 205 -6.03 -2.90 12.93
CA GLU A 205 -5.60 -4.14 12.27
C GLU A 205 -6.40 -5.34 12.81
N ALA A 206 -6.58 -5.42 14.13
CA ALA A 206 -7.26 -6.55 14.77
C ALA A 206 -8.77 -6.60 14.50
N ASN A 207 -9.44 -5.44 14.38
CA ASN A 207 -10.90 -5.36 14.28
C ASN A 207 -11.40 -5.05 12.86
N HIS A 208 -10.64 -4.30 12.07
CA HIS A 208 -11.06 -3.83 10.75
C HIS A 208 -9.95 -4.03 9.70
N ILE A 209 -9.42 -5.27 9.67
CA ILE A 209 -8.30 -5.66 8.82
C ILE A 209 -8.51 -5.32 7.35
N TYR A 210 -9.74 -5.44 6.84
CA TYR A 210 -10.07 -5.11 5.46
C TYR A 210 -9.70 -3.67 5.12
N VAL A 211 -10.17 -2.71 5.92
CA VAL A 211 -9.92 -1.29 5.74
C VAL A 211 -8.45 -0.96 5.98
N PHE A 212 -7.82 -1.60 6.97
CA PHE A 212 -6.39 -1.46 7.24
C PHE A 212 -5.53 -1.83 6.02
N ARG A 213 -5.79 -2.98 5.38
CA ARG A 213 -5.02 -3.51 4.24
C ARG A 213 -5.18 -2.72 2.94
N LEU A 214 -6.26 -1.95 2.80
CA LEU A 214 -6.47 -1.12 1.61
C LEU A 214 -5.65 0.17 1.60
N SER A 215 -5.12 0.58 2.76
CA SER A 215 -4.19 1.71 2.85
C SER A 215 -2.78 1.27 2.45
N ARG A 216 -2.10 2.09 1.64
CA ARG A 216 -0.74 1.79 1.10
C ARG A 216 0.36 2.64 1.72
N GLY A 217 -0.04 3.48 2.66
CA GLY A 217 0.83 4.43 3.33
C GLY A 217 0.13 5.76 3.49
N GLY A 218 0.84 6.64 4.16
CA GLY A 218 0.36 7.97 4.46
C GLY A 218 1.37 8.76 5.26
N GLU A 219 1.01 10.00 5.54
CA GLU A 219 1.73 10.91 6.40
C GLU A 219 0.80 11.29 7.55
N SER A 220 1.33 11.27 8.77
CA SER A 220 0.64 11.77 9.96
C SER A 220 1.45 12.88 10.58
N GLN A 221 0.78 13.95 11.01
CA GLN A 221 1.38 14.99 11.84
C GLN A 221 0.47 15.23 13.02
N TYR A 222 1.05 15.36 14.22
CA TYR A 222 0.26 15.68 15.40
C TYR A 222 0.80 16.92 16.11
N ARG A 223 -0.10 17.65 16.75
CA ARG A 223 0.20 18.84 17.56
C ARG A 223 -0.40 18.65 18.95
N ASP A 224 0.47 18.57 19.96
CA ASP A 224 0.06 18.49 21.35
C ASP A 224 -0.16 19.91 21.93
N HIS A 225 -1.34 20.11 22.53
CA HIS A 225 -1.77 21.36 23.12
C HIS A 225 -1.81 21.32 24.66
N GLY A 226 -1.29 20.27 25.29
CA GLY A 226 -1.22 20.10 26.75
C GLY A 226 -2.52 19.64 27.41
N GLY A 227 -3.51 19.24 26.60
CA GLY A 227 -4.81 18.73 27.05
C GLY A 227 -5.62 18.03 25.96
N TYR A 228 -5.23 18.23 24.69
CA TYR A 228 -5.69 17.45 23.55
C TYR A 228 -4.59 17.45 22.48
N VAL A 229 -4.69 16.50 21.55
CA VAL A 229 -3.83 16.39 20.37
C VAL A 229 -4.70 16.56 19.13
N ASP A 230 -4.29 17.46 18.23
CA ASP A 230 -4.84 17.51 16.87
C ASP A 230 -3.93 16.66 15.97
N LEU A 231 -4.48 15.58 15.42
CA LEU A 231 -3.85 14.68 14.47
C LEU A 231 -4.34 15.01 13.07
N ASP A 232 -3.43 15.33 12.16
CA ASP A 232 -3.70 15.45 10.73
C ASP A 232 -3.18 14.21 10.01
N MET A 233 -4.05 13.58 9.23
CA MET A 233 -3.76 12.38 8.45
C MET A 233 -3.85 12.69 6.97
N LYS A 234 -2.90 12.15 6.20
CA LYS A 234 -2.98 12.06 4.76
C LYS A 234 -2.70 10.62 4.32
N LEU A 235 -3.70 9.92 3.81
CA LEU A 235 -3.59 8.51 3.43
C LEU A 235 -3.67 8.33 1.90
N THR A 236 -3.09 7.23 1.43
CA THR A 236 -3.22 6.76 0.05
C THR A 236 -3.81 5.36 0.04
N TYR A 237 -4.73 5.09 -0.89
CA TYR A 237 -5.43 3.82 -1.01
C TYR A 237 -5.17 3.18 -2.38
N ASP A 238 -5.29 1.86 -2.42
CA ASP A 238 -5.11 1.07 -3.64
C ASP A 238 -6.40 0.89 -4.45
N MET A 239 -7.48 1.53 -4.00
CA MET A 239 -8.80 1.52 -4.64
C MET A 239 -9.58 2.79 -4.35
N THR A 240 -10.66 3.00 -5.10
CA THR A 240 -11.60 4.12 -4.98
C THR A 240 -12.88 3.73 -4.25
N THR A 241 -13.63 4.72 -3.77
CA THR A 241 -14.97 4.52 -3.18
C THR A 241 -15.93 3.83 -4.15
N GLU A 242 -15.84 4.13 -5.45
CA GLU A 242 -16.68 3.51 -6.48
C GLU A 242 -16.37 2.02 -6.63
N GLU A 243 -15.09 1.64 -6.66
CA GLU A 243 -14.67 0.24 -6.69
C GLU A 243 -15.14 -0.50 -5.42
N ALA A 244 -15.15 0.16 -4.26
CA ALA A 244 -15.65 -0.43 -3.01
C ALA A 244 -17.15 -0.72 -3.07
N HIS A 245 -17.97 0.20 -3.62
CA HIS A 245 -19.39 -0.05 -3.85
C HIS A 245 -19.62 -1.20 -4.84
N GLN A 246 -18.82 -1.26 -5.90
CA GLN A 246 -18.90 -2.34 -6.89
C GLN A 246 -18.55 -3.70 -6.27
N ILE A 247 -17.52 -3.77 -5.43
CA ILE A 247 -17.16 -4.97 -4.67
C ILE A 247 -18.31 -5.41 -3.76
N ALA A 248 -18.86 -4.50 -2.96
CA ALA A 248 -19.96 -4.83 -2.04
C ALA A 248 -21.17 -5.43 -2.78
N ALA A 249 -21.60 -4.79 -3.87
CA ALA A 249 -22.70 -5.28 -4.70
C ALA A 249 -22.37 -6.62 -5.40
N ARG A 250 -21.10 -6.85 -5.75
CA ARG A 250 -20.66 -8.10 -6.38
C ARG A 250 -20.61 -9.25 -5.38
N VAL A 251 -20.10 -9.00 -4.18
CA VAL A 251 -20.08 -9.97 -3.06
C VAL A 251 -21.50 -10.39 -2.69
N GLU A 252 -22.40 -9.42 -2.47
CA GLU A 252 -23.81 -9.71 -2.15
C GLU A 252 -24.45 -10.61 -3.21
N ARG A 253 -24.23 -10.30 -4.50
CA ARG A 253 -24.76 -11.10 -5.60
C ARG A 253 -24.23 -12.53 -5.60
N ILE A 254 -22.92 -12.71 -5.40
CA ILE A 254 -22.30 -14.05 -5.38
C ILE A 254 -22.88 -14.89 -4.23
N VAL A 255 -23.06 -14.28 -3.05
CA VAL A 255 -23.66 -14.97 -1.89
C VAL A 255 -25.14 -15.29 -2.15
N GLN A 256 -25.90 -14.41 -2.78
CA GLN A 256 -27.29 -14.68 -3.18
C GLN A 256 -27.41 -15.80 -4.23
N GLU A 257 -26.38 -15.98 -5.08
CA GLU A 257 -26.29 -17.05 -6.07
C GLU A 257 -25.83 -18.40 -5.47
N MET A 258 -25.37 -18.43 -4.21
CA MET A 258 -25.04 -19.68 -3.52
C MET A 258 -26.30 -20.56 -3.36
N PRO A 259 -26.18 -21.89 -3.55
CA PRO A 259 -27.28 -22.81 -3.27
C PRO A 259 -27.85 -22.63 -1.86
N ILE A 260 -29.18 -22.71 -1.74
CA ILE A 260 -29.84 -22.60 -0.43
C ILE A 260 -29.57 -23.88 0.39
N GLY A 261 -29.26 -23.70 1.67
CA GLY A 261 -29.13 -24.81 2.62
C GLY A 261 -27.73 -25.41 2.73
N LEU A 262 -26.71 -24.75 2.16
CA LEU A 262 -25.32 -25.15 2.36
C LEU A 262 -24.93 -25.04 3.84
N ASN A 263 -24.24 -26.07 4.34
CA ASN A 263 -23.54 -25.99 5.62
C ASN A 263 -22.25 -25.18 5.48
N ASP A 264 -21.59 -24.84 6.60
CA ASP A 264 -20.43 -23.95 6.55
C ASP A 264 -19.26 -24.53 5.75
N PHE A 265 -19.01 -25.84 5.83
CA PHE A 265 -18.01 -26.51 4.97
C PHE A 265 -18.33 -26.32 3.47
N GLU A 266 -19.59 -26.52 3.08
CA GLU A 266 -20.02 -26.38 1.68
C GLU A 266 -19.94 -24.93 1.19
N LYS A 267 -20.24 -23.95 2.06
CA LYS A 267 -20.02 -22.52 1.76
C LYS A 267 -18.54 -22.23 1.55
N VAL A 268 -17.67 -22.76 2.40
CA VAL A 268 -16.21 -22.56 2.28
C VAL A 268 -15.69 -23.17 0.99
N LYS A 269 -16.15 -24.38 0.66
CA LYS A 269 -15.82 -25.01 -0.62
C LYS A 269 -16.33 -24.19 -1.80
N TYR A 270 -17.56 -23.70 -1.75
CA TYR A 270 -18.13 -22.86 -2.81
C TYR A 270 -17.27 -21.61 -3.05
N VAL A 271 -16.86 -20.91 -1.99
CA VAL A 271 -16.02 -19.71 -2.10
C VAL A 271 -14.62 -20.03 -2.62
N ASN A 272 -13.98 -21.09 -2.12
CA ASN A 272 -12.69 -21.54 -2.65
C ASN A 272 -12.77 -21.80 -4.17
N ASP A 273 -13.73 -22.62 -4.57
CA ASP A 273 -13.93 -22.97 -5.98
C ASP A 273 -14.25 -21.74 -6.82
N PHE A 274 -15.11 -20.83 -6.33
CA PHE A 274 -15.44 -19.59 -7.03
C PHE A 274 -14.20 -18.73 -7.27
N VAL A 275 -13.40 -18.46 -6.23
CA VAL A 275 -12.21 -17.61 -6.35
C VAL A 275 -11.20 -18.25 -7.31
N VAL A 276 -10.88 -19.54 -7.11
CA VAL A 276 -9.90 -20.24 -7.95
C VAL A 276 -10.35 -20.33 -9.41
N LEU A 277 -11.63 -20.60 -9.68
CA LEU A 277 -12.12 -20.74 -11.05
C LEU A 277 -12.22 -19.41 -11.82
N ASN A 278 -12.29 -18.28 -11.11
CA ASN A 278 -12.50 -16.96 -11.71
C ASN A 278 -11.28 -16.06 -11.58
N THR A 279 -10.11 -16.58 -11.23
CA THR A 279 -8.92 -15.76 -11.03
C THR A 279 -7.68 -16.46 -11.57
N ALA A 280 -6.70 -15.66 -11.99
CA ALA A 280 -5.36 -16.11 -12.33
C ALA A 280 -4.32 -15.29 -11.55
N TYR A 281 -3.32 -15.96 -10.98
CA TYR A 281 -2.23 -15.26 -10.30
C TYR A 281 -1.46 -14.34 -11.27
N ASN A 282 -1.51 -13.03 -11.06
CA ASN A 282 -0.88 -12.03 -11.92
C ASN A 282 -0.51 -10.75 -11.13
N LEU A 283 0.76 -10.36 -11.21
CA LEU A 283 1.29 -9.11 -10.65
C LEU A 283 0.99 -7.88 -11.52
N GLU A 284 0.66 -8.08 -12.79
CA GLU A 284 0.41 -7.04 -13.80
C GLU A 284 -1.07 -6.97 -14.16
N SER A 285 -1.95 -6.84 -13.15
CA SER A 285 -3.39 -6.67 -13.39
C SER A 285 -3.74 -5.23 -13.82
N ALA A 286 -4.91 -5.08 -14.44
CA ALA A 286 -5.43 -3.79 -14.91
C ALA A 286 -5.80 -2.83 -13.76
N ALA A 287 -6.30 -3.40 -12.64
CA ALA A 287 -6.48 -2.70 -11.37
C ALA A 287 -5.36 -3.11 -10.39
N SER A 288 -5.36 -2.55 -9.18
CA SER A 288 -4.39 -2.98 -8.17
C SER A 288 -4.57 -4.49 -7.87
N PRO A 289 -3.57 -5.34 -8.13
CA PRO A 289 -3.68 -6.80 -7.98
C PRO A 289 -3.83 -7.26 -6.52
N TYR A 290 -3.71 -6.32 -5.58
CA TYR A 290 -3.83 -6.55 -4.16
C TYR A 290 -5.25 -6.34 -3.63
N THR A 291 -6.20 -5.97 -4.50
CA THR A 291 -7.56 -5.60 -4.09
C THR A 291 -8.58 -6.66 -4.53
N PRO A 292 -9.71 -6.83 -3.81
CA PRO A 292 -10.79 -7.68 -4.28
C PRO A 292 -11.40 -7.22 -5.61
N TYR A 293 -11.23 -5.95 -5.97
CA TYR A 293 -11.69 -5.43 -7.25
C TYR A 293 -11.05 -6.18 -8.41
N SER A 294 -9.73 -6.33 -8.35
CA SER A 294 -8.95 -7.05 -9.35
C SER A 294 -9.40 -8.50 -9.49
N ILE A 295 -9.65 -9.18 -8.37
CA ILE A 295 -10.14 -10.57 -8.35
C ILE A 295 -11.53 -10.68 -8.95
N LEU A 296 -12.48 -9.86 -8.49
CA LEU A 296 -13.91 -9.99 -8.82
C LEU A 296 -14.28 -9.45 -10.21
N PHE A 297 -13.51 -8.52 -10.76
CA PHE A 297 -13.81 -7.84 -12.02
C PHE A 297 -12.77 -8.08 -13.12
N ASN A 298 -11.50 -8.22 -12.78
CA ASN A 298 -10.43 -8.47 -13.77
C ASN A 298 -10.05 -9.96 -13.86
N GLY A 299 -10.39 -10.76 -12.84
CA GLY A 299 -10.05 -12.18 -12.78
C GLY A 299 -8.54 -12.40 -12.63
N GLU A 300 -7.86 -11.47 -11.98
CA GLU A 300 -6.41 -11.47 -11.82
C GLU A 300 -6.02 -10.86 -10.48
N GLY A 301 -4.95 -11.34 -9.86
CA GLY A 301 -4.40 -10.70 -8.66
C GLY A 301 -3.29 -11.49 -8.00
N VAL A 302 -2.93 -11.08 -6.78
CA VAL A 302 -1.93 -11.76 -5.93
C VAL A 302 -2.51 -12.11 -4.57
N CYS A 303 -1.73 -12.79 -3.75
CA CYS A 303 -2.17 -13.38 -2.47
C CYS A 303 -3.03 -12.47 -1.60
N GLU A 304 -2.68 -11.19 -1.49
CA GLU A 304 -3.49 -10.22 -0.73
C GLU A 304 -4.89 -10.01 -1.31
N GLY A 305 -5.01 -9.89 -2.64
CA GLY A 305 -6.31 -9.78 -3.31
C GLY A 305 -7.16 -11.04 -3.13
N TYR A 306 -6.55 -12.22 -3.28
CA TYR A 306 -7.21 -13.50 -3.04
C TYR A 306 -7.73 -13.58 -1.60
N ALA A 307 -6.87 -13.34 -0.60
CA ALA A 307 -7.21 -13.44 0.81
C ALA A 307 -8.29 -12.43 1.25
N LEU A 308 -8.24 -11.19 0.75
CA LEU A 308 -9.28 -10.19 1.01
C LEU A 308 -10.61 -10.57 0.33
N THR A 309 -10.58 -11.12 -0.89
CA THR A 309 -11.81 -11.55 -1.58
C THR A 309 -12.47 -12.73 -0.87
N THR A 310 -11.66 -13.72 -0.47
CA THR A 310 -12.12 -14.88 0.27
C THR A 310 -12.68 -14.48 1.64
N LEU A 311 -12.03 -13.55 2.35
CA LEU A 311 -12.57 -12.96 3.59
C LEU A 311 -13.97 -12.39 3.35
N LEU A 312 -14.11 -11.49 2.37
CA LEU A 312 -15.38 -10.80 2.14
C LEU A 312 -16.52 -11.76 1.79
N LEU A 313 -16.26 -12.75 0.94
CA LEU A 313 -17.27 -13.72 0.50
C LEU A 313 -17.71 -14.64 1.64
N LEU A 314 -16.78 -15.08 2.49
CA LEU A 314 -17.09 -15.98 3.61
C LEU A 314 -17.82 -15.26 4.74
N GLU A 315 -17.40 -14.05 5.10
CA GLU A 315 -18.10 -13.22 6.10
C GLU A 315 -19.53 -12.91 5.63
N ALA A 316 -19.71 -12.53 4.36
CA ALA A 316 -21.03 -12.31 3.77
C ALA A 316 -21.88 -13.58 3.74
N ALA A 317 -21.28 -14.77 3.62
CA ALA A 317 -21.97 -16.06 3.72
C ALA A 317 -22.22 -16.54 5.17
N GLY A 318 -21.83 -15.73 6.16
CA GLY A 318 -22.01 -16.00 7.59
C GLY A 318 -21.03 -17.01 8.17
N VAL A 319 -19.85 -17.19 7.55
CA VAL A 319 -18.78 -18.07 8.04
C VAL A 319 -17.71 -17.22 8.73
N GLU A 320 -17.44 -17.50 10.01
CA GLU A 320 -16.43 -16.78 10.80
C GLU A 320 -15.04 -17.00 10.18
N THR A 321 -14.44 -15.91 9.70
CA THR A 321 -13.20 -15.93 8.91
C THR A 321 -12.26 -14.84 9.42
N ARG A 322 -10.95 -15.06 9.28
CA ARG A 322 -9.91 -14.07 9.59
C ARG A 322 -8.90 -14.00 8.46
N TYR A 323 -8.40 -12.80 8.20
CA TYR A 323 -7.22 -12.60 7.37
C TYR A 323 -5.96 -12.87 8.20
N ILE A 324 -4.98 -13.55 7.60
CA ILE A 324 -3.68 -13.82 8.22
C ILE A 324 -2.58 -13.50 7.20
N SER A 325 -1.46 -12.97 7.69
CA SER A 325 -0.25 -12.75 6.90
C SER A 325 0.96 -13.39 7.56
N GLY A 326 1.96 -13.70 6.73
CA GLY A 326 3.17 -14.36 7.15
C GLY A 326 4.21 -14.40 6.04
N GLU A 327 5.06 -15.41 6.07
CA GLU A 327 6.14 -15.60 5.10
C GLU A 327 6.14 -17.03 4.54
N VAL A 328 6.49 -17.11 3.25
CA VAL A 328 6.81 -18.33 2.50
C VAL A 328 8.20 -18.16 1.87
N GLU A 329 8.76 -19.18 1.21
CA GLU A 329 10.12 -19.10 0.62
C GLU A 329 10.31 -17.89 -0.33
N THR A 330 9.26 -17.49 -1.03
CA THR A 330 9.30 -16.41 -2.02
C THR A 330 9.06 -15.00 -1.44
N GLY A 331 8.73 -14.90 -0.15
CA GLY A 331 8.54 -13.62 0.56
C GLY A 331 7.26 -13.56 1.39
N LEU A 332 6.74 -12.35 1.57
CA LEU A 332 5.49 -12.11 2.31
C LEU A 332 4.30 -12.76 1.59
N HIS A 333 3.41 -13.37 2.37
CA HIS A 333 2.22 -14.04 1.87
C HIS A 333 1.01 -13.77 2.76
N ALA A 334 -0.18 -13.93 2.19
CA ALA A 334 -1.45 -13.68 2.86
C ALA A 334 -2.48 -14.74 2.48
N TRP A 335 -3.24 -15.20 3.45
CA TRP A 335 -4.29 -16.21 3.30
C TRP A 335 -5.36 -16.04 4.40
N ASN A 336 -6.22 -17.04 4.61
CA ASN A 336 -7.31 -16.97 5.59
C ASN A 336 -7.26 -18.07 6.64
N LEU A 337 -7.84 -17.77 7.80
CA LEU A 337 -8.30 -18.73 8.79
C LEU A 337 -9.82 -18.77 8.74
N VAL A 338 -10.40 -19.97 8.78
CA VAL A 338 -11.84 -20.21 8.70
C VAL A 338 -12.25 -21.10 9.84
N LYS A 339 -13.36 -20.79 10.51
CA LYS A 339 -13.85 -21.57 11.64
C LYS A 339 -14.98 -22.51 11.22
N LEU A 340 -14.80 -23.80 11.47
CA LEU A 340 -15.79 -24.84 11.22
C LEU A 340 -15.94 -25.72 12.46
N ASP A 341 -17.17 -26.04 12.85
CA ASP A 341 -17.47 -26.87 14.02
C ASP A 341 -16.77 -26.44 15.32
N GLY A 342 -16.52 -25.14 15.47
CA GLY A 342 -15.87 -24.54 16.65
C GLY A 342 -14.34 -24.48 16.58
N GLU A 343 -13.72 -25.09 15.57
CA GLU A 343 -12.26 -25.16 15.39
C GLU A 343 -11.81 -24.29 14.20
N TRP A 344 -10.59 -23.77 14.26
CA TRP A 344 -9.99 -22.98 13.18
C TRP A 344 -9.21 -23.86 12.20
N TYR A 345 -9.19 -23.47 10.92
CA TYR A 345 -8.45 -24.11 9.85
C TYR A 345 -7.89 -23.07 8.89
N HIS A 346 -6.74 -23.35 8.29
CA HIS A 346 -6.19 -22.51 7.23
C HIS A 346 -6.89 -22.79 5.90
N LEU A 347 -7.12 -21.71 5.16
CA LEU A 347 -7.59 -21.73 3.78
C LEU A 347 -6.72 -20.77 2.96
N ASP A 348 -5.94 -21.32 2.03
CA ASP A 348 -5.18 -20.52 1.08
C ASP A 348 -5.71 -20.70 -0.34
N THR A 349 -6.59 -19.79 -0.74
CA THR A 349 -7.16 -19.78 -2.10
C THR A 349 -6.14 -19.43 -3.18
N THR A 350 -5.02 -18.79 -2.83
CA THR A 350 -3.94 -18.49 -3.77
C THR A 350 -3.17 -19.74 -4.14
N TRP A 351 -2.81 -20.57 -3.15
CA TRP A 351 -2.07 -21.82 -3.39
C TRP A 351 -2.98 -23.00 -3.75
N ASN A 352 -4.29 -22.85 -3.61
CA ASN A 352 -5.29 -23.72 -4.25
C ASN A 352 -5.53 -23.37 -5.74
N ASP A 353 -5.03 -22.24 -6.24
CA ASP A 353 -5.05 -21.89 -7.68
C ASP A 353 -3.86 -22.54 -8.41
N PRO A 354 -4.08 -23.49 -9.35
CA PRO A 354 -2.99 -24.18 -10.02
C PRO A 354 -2.09 -23.23 -10.83
N VAL A 355 -0.78 -23.26 -10.59
CA VAL A 355 0.21 -22.49 -11.37
C VAL A 355 1.01 -23.42 -12.30
N PRO A 356 1.13 -23.12 -13.62
CA PRO A 356 0.47 -22.03 -14.35
C PRO A 356 -1.05 -22.23 -14.39
N ASN A 357 -1.82 -21.13 -14.49
CA ASN A 357 -3.29 -21.16 -14.47
C ASN A 357 -3.85 -22.27 -15.38
N GLN A 358 -4.72 -23.11 -14.80
CA GLN A 358 -5.43 -24.18 -15.50
C GLN A 358 -6.94 -23.92 -15.46
N PRO A 359 -7.51 -23.22 -16.46
CA PRO A 359 -8.93 -22.89 -16.49
C PRO A 359 -9.82 -24.11 -16.22
N GLY A 360 -10.78 -23.97 -15.31
CA GLY A 360 -11.72 -25.04 -14.96
C GLY A 360 -11.19 -26.07 -13.96
N LYS A 361 -9.99 -25.88 -13.39
CA LYS A 361 -9.45 -26.73 -12.32
C LYS A 361 -9.37 -25.98 -11.00
N VAL A 362 -9.54 -26.72 -9.92
CA VAL A 362 -9.44 -26.22 -8.54
C VAL A 362 -8.52 -27.15 -7.76
N GLY A 363 -7.55 -26.57 -7.05
CA GLY A 363 -6.71 -27.26 -6.08
C GLY A 363 -7.35 -27.27 -4.69
N TYR A 364 -6.88 -28.20 -3.85
CA TYR A 364 -7.34 -28.36 -2.46
C TYR A 364 -6.19 -28.67 -1.50
N ASP A 365 -4.95 -28.47 -1.92
CA ASP A 365 -3.76 -28.81 -1.12
C ASP A 365 -3.69 -27.98 0.17
N TYR A 366 -4.25 -26.77 0.15
CA TYR A 366 -4.33 -25.83 1.28
C TYR A 366 -5.79 -25.50 1.66
N PHE A 367 -6.70 -26.46 1.42
CA PHE A 367 -8.11 -26.34 1.78
C PHE A 367 -8.36 -26.94 3.17
N LEU A 368 -8.68 -26.08 4.14
CA LEU A 368 -9.05 -26.46 5.53
C LEU A 368 -7.98 -27.31 6.23
N VAL A 369 -6.73 -26.86 6.15
CA VAL A 369 -5.58 -27.55 6.74
C VAL A 369 -5.25 -27.03 8.14
N SER A 370 -4.69 -27.90 8.97
CA SER A 370 -4.18 -27.51 10.29
C SER A 370 -2.85 -26.76 10.20
N ASP A 371 -2.54 -26.00 11.24
CA ASP A 371 -1.23 -25.51 11.65
C ASP A 371 -0.10 -26.52 11.36
N ALA A 372 -0.30 -27.79 11.74
CA ALA A 372 0.71 -28.83 11.59
C ALA A 372 1.03 -29.14 10.12
N THR A 373 0.05 -29.03 9.24
CA THR A 373 0.22 -29.19 7.79
C THR A 373 0.79 -27.93 7.18
N LEU A 374 0.25 -26.75 7.52
CA LEU A 374 0.63 -25.49 6.87
C LEU A 374 2.07 -25.06 7.20
N ARG A 375 2.58 -25.39 8.39
CA ARG A 375 3.97 -25.10 8.80
C ARG A 375 5.05 -25.77 7.93
N ALA A 376 4.68 -26.65 6.99
CA ALA A 376 5.64 -27.25 6.07
C ALA A 376 6.34 -26.20 5.19
N ASP A 377 5.63 -25.12 4.82
CA ASP A 377 6.10 -24.08 3.89
C ASP A 377 5.59 -22.67 4.20
N HIS A 378 4.71 -22.50 5.18
CA HIS A 378 4.30 -21.19 5.69
C HIS A 378 4.81 -20.95 7.11
N THR A 379 5.07 -19.68 7.40
CA THR A 379 5.40 -19.19 8.74
C THR A 379 4.58 -17.94 9.06
N TRP A 380 4.16 -17.77 10.31
CA TRP A 380 3.40 -16.61 10.79
C TRP A 380 3.75 -16.33 12.25
N GLU A 381 3.32 -15.18 12.76
CA GLU A 381 3.55 -14.80 14.15
C GLU A 381 2.70 -15.64 15.10
N GLU A 382 3.35 -16.50 15.90
CA GLU A 382 2.67 -17.29 16.91
C GLU A 382 2.07 -16.38 18.00
N GLY A 383 0.84 -16.71 18.42
CA GLY A 383 0.12 -15.93 19.44
C GLY A 383 -0.66 -14.73 18.89
N LYS A 384 -0.39 -14.26 17.66
CA LYS A 384 -1.21 -13.23 16.98
C LYS A 384 -2.55 -13.79 16.48
N TYR A 385 -2.58 -15.07 16.10
CA TYR A 385 -3.75 -15.71 15.49
C TYR A 385 -4.25 -16.92 16.31
N PRO A 386 -5.53 -17.30 16.18
CA PRO A 386 -6.07 -18.51 16.81
C PRO A 386 -5.32 -19.78 16.37
N VAL A 387 -5.15 -20.72 17.29
CA VAL A 387 -4.59 -22.05 17.00
C VAL A 387 -5.65 -22.87 16.26
N THR A 388 -5.24 -23.58 15.20
CA THR A 388 -6.14 -24.48 14.46
C THR A 388 -6.39 -25.80 15.18
N ALA A 389 -7.29 -26.61 14.64
CA ALA A 389 -7.42 -28.02 15.00
C ALA A 389 -6.08 -28.77 14.86
N MET A 390 -5.97 -29.91 15.57
CA MET A 390 -4.78 -30.77 15.54
C MET A 390 -4.56 -31.51 14.21
N ALA A 391 -5.60 -31.61 13.38
CA ALA A 391 -5.57 -32.29 12.09
C ALA A 391 -6.40 -31.52 11.06
N ASN A 392 -6.18 -31.81 9.77
CA ASN A 392 -6.96 -31.23 8.69
C ASN A 392 -8.43 -31.64 8.82
N TYR A 393 -9.33 -30.79 8.31
CA TYR A 393 -10.75 -31.08 8.27
C TYR A 393 -11.02 -32.29 7.34
N GLN A 394 -11.91 -33.20 7.73
CA GLN A 394 -12.22 -34.45 7.02
C GLN A 394 -13.62 -34.50 6.45
#